data_AF-A0A3D2U7G1-F1
#
_entry.id   AF-A0A3D2U7G1-F1
#
_cell.length_a   1.000
_cell.length_b   1.000
_cell.length_c   1.000
_cell.angle_alpha   90.00
_cell.angle_beta   90.00
_cell.angle_gamma   90.00
#
_symmetry.space_group_name_H-M   'P 1'
#
loop_
_entity.id
_entity.type
_entity.pdbx_description
1 polymer ?
#
loop_
_entity_poly.entity_id
_entity_poly.type
_entity_poly.pdbx_seq_one_letter_code
_entity_poly.pdbx_strand_id
1 'polypeptide(L)'
;EAERDKLLNSVRSKLLAARKKDPEAAKPVDLKPYAAWEFNGDLKESVRSLELQARGKVEFHDGMVVLNRSFLISKPLPIDLKAKSLEVWCQVSDLNQRGGGVMGVQGPGDFFDTIVLGERKPRHWISGSNGFSRTEDFAGSTPETKAGEMLHLAMVYRKDGTTTLYRDGKPYGKPFRKGAATFPKDRSSVIFGLRHLPPGGNKYLAVRIDKARLYDRELTAPEVAASAAGNGLYIAQKDVDAALTVQQKARRNELTKSLVRYQAELKKVPPRRDPNKVQQAANRRYEDEIRRKLRSQVFDRVPADDPRYGGVITNAAVLSMTSGPRRTHPISRGAWIIEVIFNDPPPPPPNDVPPLKEEEGKNLTPRQRFAAHRKNPSCAGCHSRLDPLGFALENFDITGRWRDKYDNGLKVDASGSLLRKYDFDGIVRFKSALVQEERRFARAFVSHMLRFALARELSATDTITVDEIVEKTQQEHFKMRSVIRQVILSKDFVGGHN
;
A
#
# COMPACT_ATOMS: atom_id res chain seq x y z
N GLU A 1 9.33 33.00 13.13
CA GLU A 1 8.99 32.31 14.40
C GLU A 1 10.11 32.49 15.41
N ALA A 2 11.34 32.08 15.08
CA ALA A 2 12.53 32.19 15.94
C ALA A 2 12.72 33.56 16.64
N GLU A 3 12.57 34.69 15.94
CA GLU A 3 12.71 36.02 16.57
C GLU A 3 11.62 36.33 17.61
N ARG A 4 10.37 35.98 17.31
CA ARG A 4 9.24 36.14 18.24
C ARG A 4 9.45 35.24 19.46
N ASP A 5 9.88 34.02 19.24
CA ASP A 5 10.06 33.05 20.31
C ASP A 5 11.28 33.41 21.17
N LYS A 6 12.35 33.96 20.58
CA LYS A 6 13.49 34.53 21.32
C LYS A 6 13.05 35.68 22.25
N LEU A 7 12.19 36.57 21.76
CA LEU A 7 11.61 37.66 22.56
C LEU A 7 10.78 37.13 23.73
N LEU A 8 9.85 36.20 23.46
CA LEU A 8 8.98 35.60 24.48
C LEU A 8 9.77 34.76 25.49
N ASN A 9 10.75 33.98 25.03
CA ASN A 9 11.61 33.17 25.88
C ASN A 9 12.50 34.02 26.77
N SER A 10 12.97 35.19 26.30
CA SER A 10 13.70 36.14 27.15
C SER A 10 12.85 36.62 28.33
N VAL A 11 11.56 36.89 28.10
CA VAL A 11 10.62 37.29 29.16
C VAL A 11 10.29 36.11 30.08
N ARG A 12 10.08 34.90 29.53
CA ARG A 12 9.92 33.67 30.32
C ARG A 12 11.13 33.44 31.23
N SER A 13 12.35 33.53 30.72
CA SER A 13 13.57 33.36 31.52
C SER A 13 13.68 34.38 32.67
N LYS A 14 13.25 35.62 32.47
CA LYS A 14 13.21 36.64 33.53
C LYS A 14 12.17 36.33 34.61
N LEU A 15 10.96 35.94 34.21
CA LEU A 15 9.90 35.53 35.11
C LEU A 15 10.26 34.24 35.89
N LEU A 16 10.96 33.30 35.25
CA LEU A 16 11.51 32.09 35.88
C LEU A 16 12.56 32.45 36.93
N ALA A 17 13.46 33.38 36.60
CA ALA A 17 14.49 33.85 37.51
C ALA A 17 13.90 34.62 38.71
N ALA A 18 12.81 35.37 38.51
CA ALA A 18 12.07 36.04 39.58
C ALA A 18 11.39 35.05 40.53
N ARG A 19 10.70 34.02 40.00
CA ARG A 19 10.09 32.95 40.81
C ARG A 19 11.10 32.09 41.57
N LYS A 20 12.33 31.94 41.08
CA LYS A 20 13.43 31.24 41.79
C LYS A 20 13.98 32.00 43.00
N LYS A 21 13.67 33.29 43.16
CA LYS A 21 14.14 34.15 44.27
C LYS A 21 13.12 34.29 45.41
N ASP A 22 11.94 33.69 45.29
CA ASP A 22 10.90 33.72 46.31
C ASP A 22 11.17 32.64 47.39
N PRO A 23 11.47 33.00 48.66
CA PRO A 23 11.88 32.04 49.70
C PRO A 23 10.76 31.12 50.22
N GLU A 24 9.49 31.45 49.98
CA GLU A 24 8.33 30.66 50.45
C GLU A 24 7.75 29.70 49.40
N ALA A 25 8.18 29.79 48.14
CA ALA A 25 7.69 28.91 47.08
C ALA A 25 8.51 27.60 47.02
N ALA A 26 7.85 26.44 47.18
CA ALA A 26 8.48 25.13 47.04
C ALA A 26 9.28 25.04 45.73
N LYS A 27 10.53 24.54 45.81
CA LYS A 27 11.49 24.46 44.69
C LYS A 27 10.80 23.94 43.41
N PRO A 28 10.64 24.77 42.39
CA PRO A 28 9.75 24.44 41.29
C PRO A 28 10.46 23.49 40.30
N VAL A 29 9.75 22.48 39.81
CA VAL A 29 10.30 21.37 39.01
C VAL A 29 10.00 21.58 37.53
N ASP A 30 11.02 21.52 36.67
CA ASP A 30 10.85 21.52 35.21
C ASP A 30 10.62 20.09 34.72
N LEU A 31 9.35 19.75 34.48
CA LEU A 31 8.92 18.40 34.13
C LEU A 31 9.14 18.03 32.66
N LYS A 32 9.41 19.03 31.79
CA LYS A 32 9.69 18.86 30.35
C LYS A 32 8.70 17.90 29.64
N PRO A 33 7.41 18.25 29.53
CA PRO A 33 6.46 17.42 28.80
C PRO A 33 6.88 17.25 27.34
N TYR A 34 6.61 16.07 26.79
CA TYR A 34 6.80 15.80 25.37
C TYR A 34 5.77 16.57 24.52
N ALA A 35 4.52 16.64 25.00
CA ALA A 35 3.45 17.44 24.43
C ALA A 35 2.57 18.06 25.53
N ALA A 36 2.06 19.27 25.28
CA ALA A 36 1.22 20.02 26.22
C ALA A 36 0.05 20.72 25.51
N TRP A 37 -1.17 20.45 26.00
CA TRP A 37 -2.41 21.09 25.52
C TRP A 37 -3.05 21.88 26.65
N GLU A 38 -3.42 23.13 26.37
CA GLU A 38 -4.01 24.06 27.35
C GLU A 38 -5.50 24.35 27.12
N PHE A 39 -6.08 23.83 26.02
CA PHE A 39 -7.49 23.92 25.63
C PHE A 39 -8.18 25.30 25.75
N ASN A 40 -7.40 26.39 25.84
CA ASN A 40 -7.87 27.77 25.96
C ASN A 40 -8.44 28.31 24.62
N GLY A 41 -9.59 27.75 24.23
CA GLY A 41 -10.30 28.13 23.00
C GLY A 41 -9.72 27.57 21.71
N ASP A 42 -8.64 26.79 21.77
CA ASP A 42 -8.08 26.09 20.61
C ASP A 42 -7.57 24.68 20.94
N LEU A 43 -7.22 23.94 19.88
CA LEU A 43 -6.72 22.57 19.93
C LEU A 43 -5.20 22.48 19.65
N LYS A 44 -4.49 23.61 19.79
CA LYS A 44 -3.06 23.68 19.50
C LYS A 44 -2.27 23.08 20.65
N GLU A 45 -1.09 22.61 20.28
CA GLU A 45 -0.12 22.04 21.21
C GLU A 45 1.05 23.02 21.36
N SER A 46 1.54 23.19 22.59
CA SER A 46 2.41 24.31 22.99
C SER A 46 3.91 24.04 22.90
N VAL A 47 4.36 22.82 22.54
CA VAL A 47 5.78 22.41 22.60
C VAL A 47 6.36 22.02 21.23
N ARG A 48 5.72 21.12 20.47
CA ARG A 48 6.27 20.46 19.26
C ARG A 48 5.30 20.40 18.07
N SER A 49 4.14 21.07 18.13
CA SER A 49 3.13 21.11 17.05
C SER A 49 2.35 19.79 16.83
N LEU A 50 2.04 19.06 17.90
CA LEU A 50 1.12 17.90 17.90
C LEU A 50 -0.36 18.33 18.00
N GLU A 51 -0.82 19.09 17.00
CA GLU A 51 -2.20 19.59 16.91
C GLU A 51 -3.23 18.46 16.97
N LEU A 52 -4.32 18.70 17.69
CA LEU A 52 -5.43 17.75 17.81
C LEU A 52 -6.47 18.00 16.72
N GLN A 53 -7.04 16.90 16.23
CA GLN A 53 -8.21 16.90 15.36
C GLN A 53 -9.44 16.52 16.16
N ALA A 54 -10.50 17.31 16.02
CA ALA A 54 -11.82 16.99 16.57
C ALA A 54 -12.55 15.94 15.72
N ARG A 55 -13.21 15.00 16.39
CA ARG A 55 -14.13 14.03 15.79
C ARG A 55 -15.47 14.12 16.53
N GLY A 56 -16.45 14.73 15.87
CA GLY A 56 -17.71 15.15 16.49
C GLY A 56 -17.69 16.63 16.89
N LYS A 57 -18.77 17.08 17.55
CA LYS A 57 -18.90 18.47 17.99
C LYS A 57 -17.99 18.74 19.18
N VAL A 58 -17.20 19.79 19.10
CA VAL A 58 -16.31 20.24 20.19
C VAL A 58 -16.67 21.67 20.52
N GLU A 59 -16.85 21.94 21.81
CA GLU A 59 -17.16 23.26 22.35
C GLU A 59 -16.10 23.65 23.36
N PHE A 60 -15.98 24.94 23.64
CA PHE A 60 -15.10 25.46 24.69
C PHE A 60 -15.95 26.25 25.67
N HIS A 61 -15.76 25.98 26.96
CA HIS A 61 -16.42 26.72 28.05
C HIS A 61 -15.42 26.96 29.17
N ASP A 62 -15.29 28.21 29.61
CA ASP A 62 -14.34 28.66 30.64
C ASP A 62 -12.88 28.26 30.36
N GLY A 63 -12.48 28.26 29.09
CA GLY A 63 -11.12 27.85 28.69
C GLY A 63 -10.87 26.34 28.73
N MET A 64 -11.89 25.52 29.02
CA MET A 64 -11.82 24.05 28.91
C MET A 64 -12.46 23.57 27.62
N VAL A 65 -11.93 22.49 27.05
CA VAL A 65 -12.61 21.78 25.96
C VAL A 65 -13.69 20.88 26.51
N VAL A 66 -14.88 20.91 25.91
CA VAL A 66 -16.04 20.10 26.29
C VAL A 66 -16.22 18.99 25.24
N LEU A 67 -16.14 17.75 25.70
CA LEU A 67 -16.31 16.55 24.89
C LEU A 67 -17.54 15.79 25.36
N ASN A 68 -18.50 15.58 24.45
CA ASN A 68 -19.70 14.80 24.72
C ASN A 68 -20.11 14.06 23.44
N ARG A 69 -20.00 12.74 23.45
CA ARG A 69 -20.06 11.90 22.23
C ARG A 69 -19.14 12.40 21.10
N SER A 70 -18.05 13.06 21.49
CA SER A 70 -16.99 13.56 20.63
C SER A 70 -15.64 13.23 21.26
N PHE A 71 -14.59 13.24 20.45
CA PHE A 71 -13.24 12.95 20.92
C PHE A 71 -12.20 13.73 20.13
N LEU A 72 -11.01 13.85 20.71
CA LEU A 72 -9.86 14.47 20.08
C LEU A 72 -8.81 13.40 19.78
N ILE A 73 -8.07 13.58 18.69
CA ILE A 73 -6.94 12.71 18.33
C ILE A 73 -5.78 13.52 17.78
N SER A 74 -4.56 13.24 18.22
CA SER A 74 -3.36 13.87 17.69
C SER A 74 -2.97 13.34 16.31
N LYS A 75 -2.07 14.05 15.64
CA LYS A 75 -1.25 13.44 14.58
C LYS A 75 -0.45 12.24 15.15
N PRO A 76 0.01 11.30 14.31
CA PRO A 76 0.86 10.22 14.76
C PRO A 76 2.11 10.72 15.49
N LEU A 77 2.49 10.03 16.57
CA LEU A 77 3.66 10.34 17.37
C LEU A 77 4.93 9.98 16.60
N PRO A 78 5.91 10.88 16.42
CA PRO A 78 7.13 10.60 15.67
C PRO A 78 8.20 9.86 16.50
N ILE A 79 7.78 9.16 17.56
CA ILE A 79 8.66 8.45 18.51
C ILE A 79 8.05 7.10 18.90
N ASP A 80 8.91 6.15 19.25
CA ASP A 80 8.49 4.95 19.95
C ASP A 80 8.27 5.29 21.44
N LEU A 81 7.10 4.95 21.95
CA LEU A 81 6.70 5.30 23.31
C LEU A 81 6.56 4.03 24.14
N LYS A 82 7.61 3.75 24.95
CA LYS A 82 7.71 2.55 25.79
C LYS A 82 7.31 2.83 27.23
N ALA A 83 8.07 3.68 27.92
CA ALA A 83 7.62 4.30 29.17
C ALA A 83 6.88 5.59 28.84
N LYS A 84 5.84 5.90 29.60
CA LYS A 84 5.04 7.10 29.38
C LYS A 84 4.31 7.53 30.64
N SER A 85 4.01 8.82 30.73
CA SER A 85 3.08 9.35 31.71
C SER A 85 2.01 10.16 31.00
N LEU A 86 0.74 9.87 31.31
CA LEU A 86 -0.44 10.58 30.82
C LEU A 86 -0.99 11.41 31.96
N GLU A 87 -1.07 12.72 31.80
CA GLU A 87 -1.48 13.64 32.86
C GLU A 87 -2.57 14.57 32.33
N VAL A 88 -3.67 14.70 33.08
CA VAL A 88 -4.85 15.45 32.64
C VAL A 88 -5.55 16.12 33.82
N TRP A 89 -6.03 17.35 33.60
CA TRP A 89 -6.94 18.06 34.50
C TRP A 89 -8.31 18.13 33.85
N CYS A 90 -9.31 17.55 34.50
CA CYS A 90 -10.63 17.39 33.90
C CYS A 90 -11.77 17.41 34.91
N GLN A 91 -12.98 17.69 34.44
CA GLN A 91 -14.22 17.55 35.17
C GLN A 91 -15.12 16.55 34.47
N VAL A 92 -15.70 15.62 35.23
CA VAL A 92 -16.66 14.63 34.73
C VAL A 92 -18.04 14.94 35.32
N SER A 93 -19.02 15.17 34.45
CA SER A 93 -20.36 15.57 34.86
C SER A 93 -21.26 14.39 35.25
N ASP A 94 -21.04 13.21 34.65
CA ASP A 94 -21.76 11.98 34.99
C ASP A 94 -20.77 10.90 35.45
N LEU A 95 -20.64 10.74 36.76
CA LEU A 95 -19.76 9.74 37.36
C LEU A 95 -20.25 8.30 37.15
N ASN A 96 -21.51 8.10 36.75
CA ASN A 96 -22.06 6.77 36.50
C ASN A 96 -21.77 6.26 35.08
N GLN A 97 -21.13 7.07 34.22
CA GLN A 97 -20.65 6.58 32.93
C GLN A 97 -19.67 5.43 33.11
N ARG A 98 -19.86 4.37 32.32
CA ARG A 98 -19.07 3.14 32.40
C ARG A 98 -18.28 2.90 31.14
N GLY A 99 -16.96 2.89 31.24
CA GLY A 99 -16.06 2.53 30.15
C GLY A 99 -15.59 3.69 29.28
N GLY A 100 -15.91 4.94 29.66
CA GLY A 100 -15.44 6.12 28.95
C GLY A 100 -13.96 6.44 29.26
N GLY A 101 -13.18 6.78 28.24
CA GLY A 101 -11.78 7.18 28.40
C GLY A 101 -11.56 8.69 28.43
N VAL A 102 -10.72 9.19 29.34
CA VAL A 102 -10.38 10.62 29.41
C VAL A 102 -9.17 10.98 28.55
N MET A 103 -8.06 10.28 28.73
CA MET A 103 -6.80 10.47 27.99
C MET A 103 -6.11 9.12 27.80
N GLY A 104 -5.64 8.86 26.59
CA GLY A 104 -4.99 7.60 26.24
C GLY A 104 -4.04 7.70 25.07
N VAL A 105 -3.35 6.59 24.80
CA VAL A 105 -2.56 6.39 23.58
C VAL A 105 -3.17 5.23 22.81
N GLN A 106 -3.54 5.51 21.57
CA GLN A 106 -4.02 4.53 20.60
C GLN A 106 -2.86 4.09 19.73
N GLY A 107 -2.61 2.78 19.63
CA GLY A 107 -1.70 2.18 18.67
C GLY A 107 -2.44 1.48 17.52
N PRO A 108 -1.76 0.61 16.75
CA PRO A 108 -2.37 -0.12 15.64
C PRO A 108 -3.50 -1.06 16.09
N GLY A 109 -4.56 -1.14 15.29
CA GLY A 109 -5.68 -2.05 15.55
C GLY A 109 -6.43 -1.68 16.83
N ASP A 110 -6.63 -2.67 17.71
CA ASP A 110 -7.28 -2.51 19.01
C ASP A 110 -6.29 -2.21 20.15
N PHE A 111 -5.00 -2.02 19.87
CA PHE A 111 -3.98 -1.78 20.89
C PHE A 111 -4.07 -0.38 21.49
N PHE A 112 -4.28 -0.26 22.80
CA PHE A 112 -4.34 1.03 23.50
C PHE A 112 -3.95 0.90 24.97
N ASP A 113 -3.61 2.04 25.57
CA ASP A 113 -3.59 2.25 27.02
C ASP A 113 -4.29 3.59 27.31
N THR A 114 -5.34 3.58 28.14
CA THR A 114 -6.18 4.77 28.40
C THR A 114 -6.58 4.85 29.88
N ILE A 115 -6.73 6.05 30.41
CA ILE A 115 -7.35 6.29 31.73
C ILE A 115 -8.86 6.20 31.56
N VAL A 116 -9.51 5.22 32.21
CA VAL A 116 -10.92 4.87 31.98
C VAL A 116 -11.72 4.96 33.27
N LEU A 117 -12.93 5.53 33.21
CA LEU A 117 -13.88 5.58 34.32
C LEU A 117 -14.86 4.41 34.28
N GLY A 118 -15.12 3.77 35.43
CA GLY A 118 -16.29 2.92 35.61
C GLY A 118 -16.30 1.61 34.84
N GLU A 119 -15.16 1.20 34.27
CA GLU A 119 -15.05 0.05 33.38
C GLU A 119 -15.25 -1.28 34.12
N ARG A 120 -14.46 -1.52 35.16
CA ARG A 120 -14.55 -2.72 36.01
C ARG A 120 -15.33 -2.46 37.31
N LYS A 121 -14.96 -1.40 38.03
CA LYS A 121 -15.64 -0.95 39.25
C LYS A 121 -16.37 0.38 38.98
N PRO A 122 -17.67 0.51 39.32
CA PRO A 122 -18.42 1.76 39.11
C PRO A 122 -17.72 2.94 39.78
N ARG A 123 -17.60 4.07 39.09
CA ARG A 123 -16.98 5.32 39.59
C ARG A 123 -15.49 5.22 39.98
N HIS A 124 -14.80 4.11 39.68
CA HIS A 124 -13.35 4.03 39.86
C HIS A 124 -12.62 4.30 38.55
N TRP A 125 -11.41 4.86 38.66
CA TRP A 125 -10.48 4.99 37.55
C TRP A 125 -9.60 3.75 37.40
N ILE A 126 -9.29 3.40 36.15
CA ILE A 126 -8.42 2.28 35.82
C ILE A 126 -7.55 2.59 34.60
N SER A 127 -6.46 1.85 34.42
CA SER A 127 -5.75 1.76 33.15
C SER A 127 -6.42 0.72 32.24
N GLY A 128 -7.22 1.16 31.28
CA GLY A 128 -7.84 0.31 30.26
C GLY A 128 -6.83 -0.13 29.20
N SER A 129 -6.96 -1.35 28.69
CA SER A 129 -6.12 -1.93 27.65
C SER A 129 -6.89 -2.99 26.84
N ASN A 130 -6.39 -3.33 25.67
CA ASN A 130 -6.99 -4.33 24.78
C ASN A 130 -7.17 -5.68 25.49
N GLY A 131 -8.40 -6.18 25.52
CA GLY A 131 -8.76 -7.43 26.20
C GLY A 131 -8.39 -7.48 27.69
N PHE A 132 -8.22 -6.33 28.35
CA PHE A 132 -7.69 -6.23 29.72
C PHE A 132 -6.28 -6.83 29.93
N SER A 133 -5.53 -7.05 28.85
CA SER A 133 -4.22 -7.71 28.88
C SER A 133 -3.19 -7.01 29.79
N ARG A 134 -3.33 -5.70 30.03
CA ARG A 134 -2.49 -4.90 30.95
C ARG A 134 -3.31 -4.11 31.97
N THR A 135 -4.54 -4.56 32.25
CA THR A 135 -5.47 -3.85 33.13
C THR A 135 -5.69 -4.60 34.44
N GLU A 136 -5.52 -3.93 35.58
CA GLU A 136 -5.86 -4.43 36.91
C GLU A 136 -6.48 -3.32 37.74
N ASP A 137 -7.32 -3.68 38.72
CA ASP A 137 -7.87 -2.70 39.66
C ASP A 137 -6.77 -2.22 40.63
N PHE A 138 -6.68 -0.93 40.88
CA PHE A 138 -5.76 -0.40 41.89
C PHE A 138 -6.27 -0.75 43.30
N ALA A 139 -5.55 -1.62 44.01
CA ALA A 139 -5.95 -2.03 45.35
C ALA A 139 -5.94 -0.85 46.32
N GLY A 140 -7.04 -0.66 47.06
CA GLY A 140 -7.23 0.50 47.94
C GLY A 140 -7.68 1.78 47.23
N SER A 141 -8.01 1.73 45.94
CA SER A 141 -8.65 2.86 45.25
C SER A 141 -10.04 3.18 45.81
N THR A 142 -10.44 4.44 45.66
CA THR A 142 -11.73 4.97 46.11
C THR A 142 -12.60 5.40 44.93
N PRO A 143 -13.93 5.26 45.00
CA PRO A 143 -14.83 5.75 43.96
C PRO A 143 -14.89 7.27 43.96
N GLU A 144 -15.08 7.86 42.79
CA GLU A 144 -15.41 9.28 42.67
C GLU A 144 -16.82 9.55 43.25
N THR A 145 -16.96 10.64 44.00
CA THR A 145 -18.20 10.95 44.74
C THR A 145 -18.85 12.26 44.32
N LYS A 146 -18.09 13.19 43.73
CA LYS A 146 -18.58 14.53 43.40
C LYS A 146 -18.46 14.83 41.92
N ALA A 147 -19.60 14.91 41.23
CA ALA A 147 -19.65 15.29 39.83
C ALA A 147 -19.19 16.74 39.62
N GLY A 148 -18.51 17.01 38.51
CA GLY A 148 -18.06 18.35 38.12
C GLY A 148 -16.89 18.90 38.93
N GLU A 149 -16.33 18.15 39.88
CA GLU A 149 -15.11 18.57 40.57
C GLU A 149 -13.91 18.54 39.63
N MET A 150 -12.96 19.46 39.83
CA MET A 150 -11.71 19.45 39.07
C MET A 150 -10.83 18.32 39.59
N LEU A 151 -10.55 17.36 38.72
CA LEU A 151 -9.68 16.23 39.00
C LEU A 151 -8.32 16.45 38.34
N HIS A 152 -7.24 16.14 39.05
CA HIS A 152 -5.94 15.91 38.45
C HIS A 152 -5.63 14.41 38.43
N LEU A 153 -5.47 13.84 37.25
CA LEU A 153 -5.15 12.42 37.06
C LEU A 153 -3.81 12.29 36.34
N ALA A 154 -2.91 11.49 36.91
CA ALA A 154 -1.64 11.14 36.27
C ALA A 154 -1.44 9.62 36.29
N MET A 155 -1.39 9.01 35.09
CA MET A 155 -1.14 7.59 34.91
C MET A 155 0.29 7.37 34.41
N VAL A 156 1.10 6.66 35.19
CA VAL A 156 2.50 6.38 34.90
C VAL A 156 2.68 4.91 34.52
N TYR A 157 3.18 4.67 33.31
CA TYR A 157 3.51 3.36 32.77
C TYR A 157 5.02 3.20 32.72
N ARG A 158 5.56 2.32 33.58
CA ARG A 158 7.00 2.07 33.69
C ARG A 158 7.48 1.04 32.68
N LYS A 159 8.77 1.08 32.34
CA LYS A 159 9.36 0.13 31.36
C LYS A 159 9.26 -1.34 31.79
N ASP A 160 9.19 -1.60 33.10
CA ASP A 160 9.08 -2.94 33.68
C ASP A 160 7.66 -3.52 33.65
N GLY A 161 6.66 -2.73 33.21
CA GLY A 161 5.24 -3.09 33.18
C GLY A 161 4.46 -2.70 34.43
N THR A 162 5.06 -1.96 35.35
CA THR A 162 4.38 -1.38 36.51
C THR A 162 3.53 -0.18 36.07
N THR A 163 2.27 -0.18 36.48
CA THR A 163 1.32 0.92 36.25
C THR A 163 0.93 1.55 37.58
N THR A 164 1.01 2.88 37.67
CA THR A 164 0.62 3.66 38.85
C THR A 164 -0.32 4.78 38.44
N LEU A 165 -1.44 4.94 39.15
CA LEU A 165 -2.33 6.09 38.99
C LEU A 165 -2.21 7.01 40.21
N TYR A 166 -2.18 8.31 39.94
CA TYR A 166 -2.24 9.37 40.94
C TYR A 166 -3.52 10.17 40.74
N ARG A 167 -4.14 10.57 41.84
CA ARG A 167 -5.24 11.52 41.92
C ARG A 167 -4.82 12.69 42.80
N ASP A 168 -4.90 13.90 42.27
CA ASP A 168 -4.53 15.15 42.96
C ASP A 168 -3.13 15.11 43.60
N GLY A 169 -2.18 14.51 42.87
CA GLY A 169 -0.77 14.43 43.29
C GLY A 169 -0.46 13.29 44.26
N LYS A 170 -1.48 12.55 44.71
CA LYS A 170 -1.34 11.43 45.65
C LYS A 170 -1.59 10.10 44.93
N PRO A 171 -0.95 8.99 45.35
CA PRO A 171 -1.26 7.67 44.81
C PRO A 171 -2.76 7.36 44.96
N TYR A 172 -3.41 6.97 43.87
CA TYR A 172 -4.84 6.63 43.85
C TYR A 172 -5.11 5.25 44.48
N GLY A 173 -4.13 4.36 44.44
CA GLY A 173 -4.15 3.04 45.07
C GLY A 173 -2.78 2.38 44.93
N LYS A 174 -2.66 1.11 45.34
CA LYS A 174 -1.42 0.35 45.17
C LYS A 174 -1.13 0.11 43.69
N PRO A 175 0.10 0.33 43.22
CA PRO A 175 0.48 0.04 41.84
C PRO A 175 0.40 -1.47 41.59
N PHE A 176 0.26 -1.84 40.31
CA PHE A 176 0.29 -3.23 39.88
C PHE A 176 1.26 -3.41 38.71
N ARG A 177 1.70 -4.65 38.48
CA ARG A 177 2.58 -5.01 37.37
C ARG A 177 1.95 -6.15 36.58
N LYS A 178 1.48 -5.86 35.37
CA LYS A 178 0.74 -6.83 34.54
C LYS A 178 1.32 -7.01 33.13
N GLY A 179 2.07 -6.03 32.64
CA GLY A 179 2.77 -6.13 31.35
C GLY A 179 3.24 -4.77 30.85
N ALA A 180 4.23 -4.78 29.96
CA ALA A 180 4.74 -3.58 29.31
C ALA A 180 4.23 -3.48 27.86
N ALA A 181 4.09 -2.25 27.36
CA ALA A 181 3.65 -1.95 26.02
C ALA A 181 4.67 -1.02 25.34
N THR A 182 4.89 -1.21 24.03
CA THR A 182 5.64 -0.25 23.21
C THR A 182 4.71 0.24 22.10
N PHE A 183 4.44 1.54 22.12
CA PHE A 183 3.63 2.21 21.11
C PHE A 183 4.54 2.64 19.96
N PRO A 184 4.36 2.06 18.76
CA PRO A 184 5.26 2.31 17.64
C PRO A 184 5.15 3.74 17.11
N LYS A 185 6.29 4.31 16.74
CA LYS A 185 6.38 5.59 16.02
C LYS A 185 5.53 5.58 14.75
N ASP A 186 4.98 6.73 14.41
CA ASP A 186 4.16 7.01 13.23
C ASP A 186 2.89 6.15 13.09
N ARG A 187 2.60 5.29 14.08
CA ARG A 187 1.42 4.43 14.12
C ARG A 187 0.67 4.51 15.46
N SER A 188 1.03 5.49 16.29
CA SER A 188 0.40 5.72 17.59
C SER A 188 -0.04 7.17 17.71
N SER A 189 -1.15 7.44 18.38
CA SER A 189 -1.70 8.79 18.55
C SER A 189 -2.29 8.96 19.95
N VAL A 190 -2.25 10.19 20.47
CA VAL A 190 -2.90 10.53 21.73
C VAL A 190 -4.38 10.79 21.47
N ILE A 191 -5.25 10.26 22.33
CA ILE A 191 -6.70 10.44 22.25
C ILE A 191 -7.27 11.01 23.54
N PHE A 192 -8.34 11.80 23.41
CA PHE A 192 -9.08 12.39 24.54
C PHE A 192 -10.59 12.20 24.38
N GLY A 193 -11.30 11.90 25.47
CA GLY A 193 -12.77 11.71 25.47
C GLY A 193 -13.25 10.39 24.86
N LEU A 194 -12.33 9.48 24.51
CA LEU A 194 -12.62 8.14 23.99
C LEU A 194 -11.68 7.11 24.59
N ARG A 195 -12.22 5.93 24.92
CA ARG A 195 -11.43 4.80 25.45
C ARG A 195 -10.43 4.24 24.43
N HIS A 196 -10.90 3.91 23.24
CA HIS A 196 -10.09 3.41 22.13
C HIS A 196 -10.88 3.43 20.81
N LEU A 197 -10.17 3.31 19.69
CA LEU A 197 -10.76 3.13 18.36
C LEU A 197 -11.19 1.66 18.12
N PRO A 198 -12.14 1.41 17.21
CA PRO A 198 -13.03 2.40 16.59
C PRO A 198 -14.01 2.99 17.62
N PRO A 199 -14.49 4.23 17.42
CA PRO A 199 -15.40 4.88 18.34
C PRO A 199 -16.77 4.18 18.36
N GLY A 200 -17.46 4.22 19.49
CA GLY A 200 -18.81 3.65 19.60
C GLY A 200 -19.19 3.19 21.01
N GLY A 201 -20.49 2.98 21.22
CA GLY A 201 -21.05 2.46 22.47
C GLY A 201 -20.64 3.26 23.70
N ASN A 202 -20.25 2.54 24.76
CA ASN A 202 -19.87 3.12 26.05
C ASN A 202 -18.41 3.60 26.12
N LYS A 203 -17.68 3.67 24.98
CA LYS A 203 -16.28 4.10 24.95
C LYS A 203 -16.09 5.60 25.14
N TYR A 204 -17.13 6.39 24.87
CA TYR A 204 -17.09 7.85 25.02
C TYR A 204 -17.16 8.25 26.49
N LEU A 205 -16.45 9.31 26.85
CA LEU A 205 -16.60 9.98 28.15
C LEU A 205 -17.14 11.39 27.92
N ALA A 206 -18.18 11.77 28.67
CA ALA A 206 -18.61 13.16 28.74
C ALA A 206 -17.72 13.90 29.74
N VAL A 207 -16.82 14.73 29.24
CA VAL A 207 -15.74 15.31 30.04
C VAL A 207 -15.41 16.73 29.59
N ARG A 208 -15.06 17.58 30.55
CA ARG A 208 -14.42 18.88 30.31
C ARG A 208 -12.94 18.75 30.64
N ILE A 209 -12.05 19.20 29.76
CA ILE A 209 -10.61 19.09 29.97
C ILE A 209 -10.00 20.50 29.97
N ASP A 210 -9.35 20.85 31.08
CA ASP A 210 -8.62 22.11 31.26
C ASP A 210 -7.28 22.04 30.53
N LYS A 211 -6.45 21.06 30.88
CA LYS A 211 -5.15 20.86 30.26
C LYS A 211 -4.71 19.42 30.33
N ALA A 212 -3.78 19.06 29.46
CA ALA A 212 -3.20 17.73 29.42
C ALA A 212 -1.71 17.76 29.04
N ARG A 213 -0.97 16.76 29.50
CA ARG A 213 0.46 16.57 29.23
C ARG A 213 0.74 15.11 28.90
N LEU A 214 1.55 14.89 27.86
CA LEU A 214 2.19 13.62 27.58
C LEU A 214 3.67 13.72 27.95
N TYR A 215 4.17 12.73 28.67
CA TYR A 215 5.59 12.54 28.92
C TYR A 215 6.05 11.25 28.26
N ASP A 216 7.19 11.28 27.57
CA ASP A 216 7.88 10.12 27.00
C ASP A 216 8.75 9.37 28.03
N ARG A 217 8.50 9.64 29.31
CA ARG A 217 9.19 9.10 30.47
C ARG A 217 8.22 8.84 31.61
N GLU A 218 8.74 8.14 32.61
CA GLU A 218 8.09 7.87 33.88
C GLU A 218 8.22 9.12 34.77
N LEU A 219 7.10 9.65 35.25
CA LEU A 219 7.13 10.65 36.32
C LEU A 219 7.28 9.97 37.67
N THR A 220 8.07 10.58 38.54
CA THR A 220 8.22 10.19 39.94
C THR A 220 7.07 10.74 40.79
N ALA A 221 6.80 10.14 41.96
CA ALA A 221 5.73 10.62 42.85
C ALA A 221 5.91 12.11 43.25
N PRO A 222 7.12 12.62 43.59
CA PRO A 222 7.33 14.03 43.87
C PRO A 222 7.06 14.94 42.66
N GLU A 223 7.40 14.50 41.45
CA GLU A 223 7.12 15.24 40.21
C GLU A 223 5.61 15.37 39.96
N VAL A 224 4.86 14.27 40.13
CA VAL A 224 3.40 14.29 40.00
C VAL A 224 2.75 15.17 41.07
N ALA A 225 3.24 15.11 42.31
CA ALA A 225 2.76 15.96 43.39
C ALA A 225 3.05 17.46 43.12
N ALA A 226 4.25 17.78 42.62
CA ALA A 226 4.62 19.15 42.26
C ALA A 226 3.77 19.69 41.10
N SER A 227 3.47 18.85 40.10
CA SER A 227 2.58 19.18 38.99
C SER A 227 1.16 19.47 39.47
N ALA A 228 0.62 18.58 40.33
CA ALA A 228 -0.73 18.69 40.90
C ALA A 228 -0.92 19.98 41.72
N ALA A 229 0.09 20.36 42.51
CA ALA A 229 0.07 21.54 43.37
C ALA A 229 0.17 22.87 42.60
N GLY A 230 0.35 22.84 41.28
CA GLY A 230 0.57 24.04 40.48
C GLY A 230 1.97 24.65 40.63
N ASN A 231 2.90 23.95 41.29
CA ASN A 231 4.30 24.37 41.54
C ASN A 231 5.24 24.07 40.36
N GLY A 232 4.69 23.89 39.16
CA GLY A 232 5.50 23.77 37.95
C GLY A 232 6.18 25.10 37.62
N LEU A 233 7.45 25.07 37.23
CA LEU A 233 8.16 26.20 36.59
C LEU A 233 7.54 26.60 35.24
N TYR A 234 6.32 26.19 34.92
CA TYR A 234 5.70 26.54 33.66
C TYR A 234 5.08 27.94 33.78
N ILE A 235 5.55 28.87 32.94
CA ILE A 235 4.95 30.19 32.82
C ILE A 235 3.91 30.12 31.72
N ALA A 236 2.65 30.24 32.13
CA ALA A 236 1.54 30.33 31.19
C ALA A 236 1.73 31.53 30.25
N GLN A 237 1.30 31.41 29.00
CA GLN A 237 1.46 32.49 28.02
C GLN A 237 0.84 33.81 28.48
N LYS A 238 -0.26 33.76 29.24
CA LYS A 238 -0.91 34.93 29.86
C LYS A 238 0.04 35.71 30.79
N ASP A 239 0.87 35.01 31.55
CA ASP A 239 1.82 35.61 32.50
C ASP A 239 2.98 36.26 31.74
N VAL A 240 3.41 35.65 30.62
CA VAL A 240 4.38 36.24 29.69
C VAL A 240 3.82 37.52 29.09
N ASP A 241 2.58 37.49 28.60
CA ASP A 241 1.94 38.62 27.94
C ASP A 241 1.69 39.80 28.90
N ALA A 242 1.36 39.52 30.16
CA ALA A 242 1.24 40.50 31.21
C ALA A 242 2.59 41.18 31.52
N ALA A 243 3.68 40.41 31.51
CA ALA A 243 5.03 40.88 31.83
C ALA A 243 5.77 41.59 30.68
N LEU A 244 5.24 41.56 29.45
CA LEU A 244 5.85 42.28 28.32
C LEU A 244 5.76 43.80 28.54
N THR A 245 6.87 44.51 28.30
CA THR A 245 6.87 45.98 28.26
C THR A 245 6.10 46.50 27.04
N VAL A 246 5.76 47.79 27.02
CA VAL A 246 5.07 48.44 25.89
C VAL A 246 5.83 48.23 24.57
N GLN A 247 7.15 48.40 24.58
CA GLN A 247 8.01 48.18 23.41
C GLN A 247 8.04 46.70 22.99
N GLN A 248 8.11 45.76 23.94
CA GLN A 248 8.09 44.33 23.63
C GLN A 248 6.73 43.88 23.10
N LYS A 249 5.62 44.43 23.61
CA LYS A 249 4.27 44.19 23.09
C LYS A 249 4.14 44.68 21.66
N ALA A 250 4.65 45.86 21.35
CA ALA A 250 4.69 46.42 20.00
C ALA A 250 5.50 45.53 19.04
N ARG A 251 6.73 45.14 19.42
CA ARG A 251 7.58 44.27 18.61
C ARG A 251 6.97 42.88 18.41
N ARG A 252 6.37 42.29 19.44
CA ARG A 252 5.63 41.02 19.34
C ARG A 252 4.44 41.14 18.40
N ASN A 253 3.68 42.23 18.46
CA ASN A 253 2.55 42.47 17.56
C ASN A 253 3.01 42.61 16.10
N GLU A 254 4.09 43.33 15.86
CA GLU A 254 4.72 43.47 14.53
C GLU A 254 5.16 42.11 13.98
N LEU A 255 5.92 41.34 14.77
CA LEU A 255 6.37 40.00 14.39
C LEU A 255 5.21 39.05 14.12
N THR A 256 4.12 39.13 14.90
CA THR A 256 2.90 38.35 14.67
C THR A 256 2.20 38.75 13.37
N LYS A 257 2.07 40.06 13.08
CA LYS A 257 1.50 40.53 11.80
C LYS A 257 2.33 40.05 10.61
N SER A 258 3.65 40.16 10.68
CA SER A 258 4.55 39.67 9.65
C SER A 258 4.45 38.16 9.46
N LEU A 259 4.32 37.38 10.55
CA LEU A 259 4.10 35.94 10.47
C LEU A 259 2.80 35.57 9.78
N VAL A 260 1.68 36.23 10.12
CA VAL A 260 0.39 35.99 9.45
C VAL A 260 0.48 36.30 7.96
N ARG A 261 1.14 37.41 7.59
CA ARG A 261 1.36 37.78 6.19
C ARG A 261 2.19 36.73 5.45
N TYR A 262 3.36 36.36 5.99
CA TYR A 262 4.23 35.39 5.33
C TYR A 262 3.61 33.99 5.27
N GLN A 263 2.84 33.57 6.27
CA GLN A 263 2.08 32.32 6.21
C GLN A 263 0.98 32.37 5.14
N ALA A 264 0.30 33.52 4.96
CA ALA A 264 -0.68 33.69 3.89
C ALA A 264 -0.02 33.68 2.50
N GLU A 265 1.16 34.28 2.34
CA GLU A 265 1.94 34.22 1.10
C GLU A 265 2.46 32.79 0.83
N LEU A 266 2.96 32.09 1.85
CA LEU A 266 3.42 30.71 1.72
C LEU A 266 2.29 29.76 1.32
N LYS A 267 1.07 29.97 1.82
CA LYS A 267 -0.13 29.20 1.41
C LYS A 267 -0.50 29.40 -0.06
N LYS A 268 -0.13 30.54 -0.67
CA LYS A 268 -0.35 30.80 -2.10
C LYS A 268 0.70 30.16 -2.98
N VAL A 269 1.85 29.76 -2.42
CA VAL A 269 2.90 29.08 -3.18
C VAL A 269 2.39 27.68 -3.56
N PRO A 270 2.33 27.33 -4.86
CA PRO A 270 1.96 25.99 -5.28
C PRO A 270 2.90 24.96 -4.63
N PRO A 271 2.38 23.84 -4.10
CA PRO A 271 3.21 22.82 -3.52
C PRO A 271 4.18 22.29 -4.57
N ARG A 272 5.43 22.03 -4.17
CA ARG A 272 6.43 21.41 -5.04
C ARG A 272 5.88 20.08 -5.53
N ARG A 273 5.55 20.01 -6.81
CA ARG A 273 5.10 18.77 -7.45
C ARG A 273 6.32 17.90 -7.68
N ASP A 274 6.30 16.70 -7.13
CA ASP A 274 7.28 15.68 -7.42
C ASP A 274 7.06 15.19 -8.87
N PRO A 275 8.02 15.40 -9.79
CA PRO A 275 7.90 14.97 -11.18
C PRO A 275 7.57 13.48 -11.31
N ASN A 276 8.10 12.64 -10.41
CA ASN A 276 7.84 11.20 -10.43
C ASN A 276 6.39 10.89 -10.07
N LYS A 277 5.79 11.61 -9.11
CA LYS A 277 4.37 11.42 -8.76
C LYS A 277 3.44 11.92 -9.86
N VAL A 278 3.79 13.02 -10.53
CA VAL A 278 3.04 13.52 -11.69
C VAL A 278 3.08 12.50 -12.83
N GLN A 279 4.27 11.93 -13.11
CA GLN A 279 4.42 10.88 -14.10
C GLN A 279 3.63 9.61 -13.73
N GLN A 280 3.70 9.17 -12.47
CA GLN A 280 2.94 8.01 -12.00
C GLN A 280 1.42 8.23 -12.10
N ALA A 281 0.93 9.42 -11.77
CA ALA A 281 -0.49 9.75 -11.91
C ALA A 281 -0.93 9.79 -13.37
N ALA A 282 -0.08 10.30 -14.28
CA ALA A 282 -0.32 10.26 -15.72
C ALA A 282 -0.37 8.81 -16.23
N ASN A 283 0.59 7.97 -15.82
CA ASN A 283 0.62 6.55 -16.19
C ASN A 283 -0.63 5.81 -15.68
N ARG A 284 -1.06 6.03 -14.43
CA ARG A 284 -2.29 5.41 -13.89
C ARG A 284 -3.53 5.83 -14.66
N ARG A 285 -3.66 7.12 -15.00
CA ARG A 285 -4.81 7.60 -15.81
C ARG A 285 -4.83 6.93 -17.18
N TYR A 286 -3.66 6.80 -17.82
CA TYR A 286 -3.52 6.09 -19.08
C TYR A 286 -3.89 4.60 -18.93
N GLU A 287 -3.39 3.91 -17.91
CA GLU A 287 -3.74 2.51 -17.63
C GLU A 287 -5.25 2.32 -17.39
N ASP A 288 -5.87 3.19 -16.60
CA ASP A 288 -7.31 3.16 -16.34
C ASP A 288 -8.14 3.44 -17.60
N GLU A 289 -7.66 4.32 -18.48
CA GLU A 289 -8.27 4.58 -19.79
C GLU A 289 -8.16 3.35 -20.70
N ILE A 290 -6.98 2.74 -20.81
CA ILE A 290 -6.76 1.53 -21.59
C ILE A 290 -7.63 0.38 -21.06
N ARG A 291 -7.67 0.16 -19.74
CA ARG A 291 -8.56 -0.84 -19.12
C ARG A 291 -10.03 -0.60 -19.44
N ARG A 292 -10.46 0.65 -19.52
CA ARG A 292 -11.83 1.01 -19.90
C ARG A 292 -12.09 0.72 -21.37
N LYS A 293 -11.14 1.02 -22.27
CA LYS A 293 -11.20 0.65 -23.70
C LYS A 293 -11.22 -0.86 -23.90
N LEU A 294 -10.47 -1.62 -23.11
CA LEU A 294 -10.45 -3.09 -23.12
C LEU A 294 -11.75 -3.74 -22.60
N ARG A 295 -12.63 -2.97 -21.94
CA ARG A 295 -13.96 -3.42 -21.48
C ARG A 295 -15.07 -3.09 -22.49
N SER A 296 -14.75 -2.43 -23.60
CA SER A 296 -15.72 -2.22 -24.67
C SER A 296 -16.17 -3.56 -25.23
N GLN A 297 -17.49 -3.81 -25.25
CA GLN A 297 -18.08 -4.91 -26.00
C GLN A 297 -18.32 -4.53 -27.48
N VAL A 298 -18.03 -3.29 -27.85
CA VAL A 298 -18.13 -2.79 -29.22
C VAL A 298 -16.80 -3.08 -29.91
N PHE A 299 -16.84 -3.96 -30.90
CA PHE A 299 -15.72 -4.24 -31.78
C PHE A 299 -15.74 -3.27 -32.95
N ASP A 300 -14.80 -2.33 -32.95
CA ASP A 300 -14.60 -1.45 -34.09
C ASP A 300 -13.72 -2.14 -35.13
N ARG A 301 -14.14 -2.08 -36.40
CA ARG A 301 -13.31 -2.55 -37.49
C ARG A 301 -12.15 -1.58 -37.69
N VAL A 302 -10.94 -2.06 -37.45
CA VAL A 302 -9.71 -1.30 -37.69
C VAL A 302 -9.02 -1.78 -38.98
N PRO A 303 -8.47 -0.86 -39.80
CA PRO A 303 -7.62 -1.25 -40.92
C PRO A 303 -6.33 -1.90 -40.39
N ALA A 304 -5.88 -2.96 -41.07
CA ALA A 304 -4.66 -3.69 -40.74
C ALA A 304 -3.70 -3.62 -41.93
N ASP A 305 -3.14 -2.43 -42.13
CA ASP A 305 -2.36 -2.10 -43.35
C ASP A 305 -0.93 -2.63 -43.31
N ASP A 306 -0.46 -3.04 -42.13
CA ASP A 306 0.88 -3.56 -41.95
C ASP A 306 0.91 -5.09 -42.08
N PRO A 307 1.54 -5.64 -43.14
CA PRO A 307 1.54 -7.08 -43.43
C PRO A 307 2.28 -7.92 -42.38
N ARG A 308 3.08 -7.28 -41.51
CA ARG A 308 3.72 -7.95 -40.37
C ARG A 308 2.68 -8.51 -39.41
N TYR A 309 1.56 -7.82 -39.24
CA TYR A 309 0.48 -8.19 -38.33
C TYR A 309 -0.64 -8.95 -39.06
N GLY A 310 -1.59 -9.48 -38.29
CA GLY A 310 -2.75 -10.19 -38.83
C GLY A 310 -2.51 -11.66 -39.19
N GLY A 311 -3.61 -12.41 -39.30
CA GLY A 311 -3.58 -13.87 -39.41
C GLY A 311 -3.38 -14.56 -38.05
N VAL A 312 -3.25 -15.88 -38.08
CA VAL A 312 -3.21 -16.72 -36.86
C VAL A 312 -1.84 -16.67 -36.18
N ILE A 313 -0.75 -16.83 -36.94
CA ILE A 313 0.60 -17.04 -36.37
C ILE A 313 1.23 -15.79 -35.73
N THR A 314 0.78 -14.59 -36.13
CA THR A 314 1.22 -13.30 -35.54
C THR A 314 0.15 -12.65 -34.69
N ASN A 315 -0.89 -13.38 -34.30
CA ASN A 315 -1.86 -12.90 -33.32
C ASN A 315 -1.18 -12.80 -31.95
N ALA A 316 -1.46 -11.73 -31.21
CA ALA A 316 -0.99 -11.52 -29.84
C ALA A 316 -1.26 -12.72 -28.93
N ALA A 317 -2.43 -13.37 -29.05
CA ALA A 317 -2.75 -14.55 -28.24
C ALA A 317 -1.75 -15.69 -28.45
N VAL A 318 -1.41 -16.00 -29.71
CA VAL A 318 -0.44 -17.05 -30.05
C VAL A 318 0.97 -16.66 -29.61
N LEU A 319 1.38 -15.42 -29.89
CA LEU A 319 2.70 -14.92 -29.54
C LEU A 319 2.94 -14.92 -28.03
N SER A 320 1.92 -14.60 -27.24
CA SER A 320 1.99 -14.66 -25.78
C SER A 320 1.91 -16.09 -25.24
N MET A 321 1.02 -16.93 -25.75
CA MET A 321 0.90 -18.34 -25.34
C MET A 321 2.20 -19.12 -25.55
N THR A 322 2.95 -18.78 -26.60
CA THR A 322 4.22 -19.42 -26.96
C THR A 322 5.45 -18.73 -26.36
N SER A 323 5.26 -17.83 -25.39
CA SER A 323 6.33 -17.11 -24.68
C SER A 323 6.33 -17.41 -23.18
N GLY A 324 7.47 -17.18 -22.53
CA GLY A 324 7.56 -17.21 -21.07
C GLY A 324 7.16 -15.87 -20.44
N PRO A 325 7.03 -15.81 -19.10
CA PRO A 325 6.59 -14.59 -18.39
C PRO A 325 7.59 -13.43 -18.49
N ARG A 326 8.87 -13.71 -18.79
CA ARG A 326 9.96 -12.71 -18.82
C ARG A 326 10.66 -12.59 -20.17
N ARG A 327 10.45 -13.52 -21.11
CA ARG A 327 11.16 -13.55 -22.40
C ARG A 327 10.43 -14.37 -23.44
N THR A 328 10.75 -14.13 -24.72
CA THR A 328 10.29 -14.96 -25.83
C THR A 328 10.97 -16.33 -25.79
N HIS A 329 10.26 -17.37 -26.22
CA HIS A 329 10.77 -18.73 -26.35
C HIS A 329 10.72 -19.17 -27.82
N PRO A 330 11.79 -18.92 -28.61
CA PRO A 330 11.82 -19.26 -30.04
C PRO A 330 11.50 -20.74 -30.31
N ILE A 331 12.00 -21.65 -29.45
CA ILE A 331 11.78 -23.08 -29.63
C ILE A 331 10.32 -23.46 -29.44
N SER A 332 9.66 -22.93 -28.42
CA SER A 332 8.22 -23.13 -28.20
C SER A 332 7.39 -22.56 -29.34
N ARG A 333 7.77 -21.39 -29.87
CA ARG A 333 7.14 -20.79 -31.05
C ARG A 333 7.29 -21.69 -32.29
N GLY A 334 8.49 -22.17 -32.56
CA GLY A 334 8.76 -23.06 -33.69
C GLY A 334 8.05 -24.42 -33.56
N ALA A 335 8.06 -25.01 -32.37
CA ALA A 335 7.35 -26.25 -32.08
C ALA A 335 5.84 -26.10 -32.30
N TRP A 336 5.25 -25.01 -31.81
CA TRP A 336 3.83 -24.72 -32.03
C TRP A 336 3.49 -24.57 -33.53
N ILE A 337 4.35 -23.94 -34.34
CA ILE A 337 4.14 -23.88 -35.79
C ILE A 337 4.13 -25.30 -36.39
N ILE A 338 5.11 -26.12 -36.06
CA ILE A 338 5.21 -27.49 -36.59
C ILE A 338 4.01 -28.34 -36.15
N GLU A 339 3.65 -28.27 -34.88
CA GLU A 339 2.58 -29.05 -34.29
C GLU A 339 1.19 -28.61 -34.76
N VAL A 340 0.92 -27.31 -34.81
CA VAL A 340 -0.45 -26.79 -35.05
C VAL A 340 -0.67 -26.36 -36.49
N ILE A 341 0.33 -25.76 -37.14
CA ILE A 341 0.19 -25.30 -38.54
C ILE A 341 0.46 -26.45 -39.51
N PHE A 342 1.42 -27.32 -39.21
CA PHE A 342 1.77 -28.45 -40.08
C PHE A 342 1.23 -29.81 -39.62
N ASN A 343 0.66 -29.91 -38.41
CA ASN A 343 0.16 -31.17 -37.84
C ASN A 343 1.23 -32.29 -37.89
N ASP A 344 2.49 -31.92 -37.63
CA ASP A 344 3.65 -32.82 -37.66
C ASP A 344 4.42 -32.71 -36.33
N PRO A 345 3.79 -33.02 -35.18
CA PRO A 345 4.35 -32.73 -33.85
C PRO A 345 5.78 -33.28 -33.71
N PRO A 346 6.73 -32.49 -33.19
CA PRO A 346 8.09 -32.97 -32.99
C PRO A 346 8.11 -34.12 -31.97
N PRO A 347 9.09 -35.05 -32.06
CA PRO A 347 9.25 -36.09 -31.05
C PRO A 347 9.49 -35.45 -29.66
N PRO A 348 9.06 -36.11 -28.57
CA PRO A 348 9.29 -35.59 -27.23
C PRO A 348 10.80 -35.39 -26.97
N PRO A 349 11.18 -34.37 -26.19
CA PRO A 349 12.58 -34.12 -25.89
C PRO A 349 13.19 -35.32 -25.12
N PRO A 350 14.48 -35.63 -25.29
CA PRO A 350 15.15 -36.65 -24.49
C PRO A 350 15.11 -36.29 -22.99
N ASN A 351 14.91 -37.30 -22.13
CA ASN A 351 14.77 -37.12 -20.67
C ASN A 351 16.00 -36.48 -20.00
N ASP A 352 17.18 -36.58 -20.60
CA ASP A 352 18.47 -36.22 -19.98
C ASP A 352 18.99 -34.83 -20.39
N VAL A 353 18.15 -33.96 -20.98
CA VAL A 353 18.58 -32.60 -21.37
C VAL A 353 18.34 -31.63 -20.21
N PRO A 354 19.38 -31.13 -19.52
CA PRO A 354 19.20 -30.12 -18.48
C PRO A 354 18.63 -28.83 -19.09
N PRO A 355 17.71 -28.14 -18.39
CA PRO A 355 17.14 -26.89 -18.87
C PRO A 355 18.24 -25.85 -19.10
N LEU A 356 18.12 -25.08 -20.20
CA LEU A 356 19.02 -23.95 -20.46
C LEU A 356 18.94 -22.96 -19.29
N LYS A 357 20.07 -22.76 -18.58
CA LYS A 357 20.15 -21.84 -17.45
C LYS A 357 19.79 -20.42 -17.89
N GLU A 358 18.88 -19.79 -17.16
CA GLU A 358 18.31 -18.48 -17.53
C GLU A 358 19.34 -17.33 -17.54
N GLU A 359 20.43 -17.47 -16.77
CA GLU A 359 21.45 -16.45 -16.55
C GLU A 359 22.67 -16.56 -17.49
N GLU A 360 22.85 -17.69 -18.20
CA GLU A 360 23.99 -17.87 -19.09
C GLU A 360 23.77 -17.14 -20.44
N GLY A 361 24.67 -16.21 -20.77
CA GLY A 361 24.70 -15.54 -22.06
C GLY A 361 23.85 -14.27 -22.19
N LYS A 362 23.71 -13.45 -21.14
CA LYS A 362 23.06 -12.11 -21.21
C LYS A 362 23.54 -11.25 -22.39
N ASN A 363 24.78 -11.45 -22.84
CA ASN A 363 25.40 -10.74 -23.96
C ASN A 363 25.24 -11.44 -25.33
N LEU A 364 24.46 -12.52 -25.43
CA LEU A 364 24.21 -13.27 -26.66
C LEU A 364 22.75 -13.17 -27.09
N THR A 365 22.49 -13.21 -28.41
CA THR A 365 21.14 -13.36 -28.95
C THR A 365 20.61 -14.78 -28.72
N PRO A 366 19.29 -15.01 -28.71
CA PRO A 366 18.72 -16.36 -28.69
C PRO A 366 19.31 -17.27 -29.77
N ARG A 367 19.47 -16.76 -31.00
CA ARG A 367 20.09 -17.50 -32.11
C ARG A 367 21.50 -17.99 -31.78
N GLN A 368 22.34 -17.13 -31.18
CA GLN A 368 23.69 -17.48 -30.75
C GLN A 368 23.70 -18.52 -29.63
N ARG A 369 22.82 -18.38 -28.63
CA ARG A 369 22.69 -19.36 -27.53
C ARG A 369 22.27 -20.73 -28.06
N PHE A 370 21.27 -20.78 -28.93
CA PHE A 370 20.82 -22.05 -29.54
C PHE A 370 21.83 -22.62 -30.54
N ALA A 371 22.62 -21.78 -31.23
CA ALA A 371 23.74 -22.27 -32.04
C ALA A 371 24.80 -22.99 -31.18
N ALA A 372 25.10 -22.48 -29.98
CA ALA A 372 25.98 -23.17 -29.05
C ALA A 372 25.36 -24.49 -28.54
N HIS A 373 24.06 -24.49 -28.22
CA HIS A 373 23.34 -25.68 -27.76
C HIS A 373 23.27 -26.78 -28.84
N ARG A 374 23.08 -26.40 -30.10
CA ARG A 374 23.07 -27.31 -31.27
C ARG A 374 24.41 -27.98 -31.58
N LYS A 375 25.51 -27.60 -30.90
CA LYS A 375 26.77 -28.35 -31.01
C LYS A 375 26.64 -29.79 -30.50
N ASN A 376 25.62 -30.08 -29.67
CA ASN A 376 25.30 -31.45 -29.29
C ASN A 376 24.59 -32.18 -30.45
N PRO A 377 25.17 -33.27 -31.00
CA PRO A 377 24.58 -34.01 -32.12
C PRO A 377 23.16 -34.51 -31.86
N SER A 378 22.83 -34.87 -30.62
CA SER A 378 21.47 -35.35 -30.26
C SER A 378 20.40 -34.26 -30.40
N CYS A 379 20.78 -32.99 -30.32
CA CYS A 379 19.88 -31.84 -30.36
C CYS A 379 19.79 -31.21 -31.76
N ALA A 380 20.85 -31.34 -32.57
CA ALA A 380 20.97 -30.65 -33.86
C ALA A 380 19.86 -31.04 -34.86
N GLY A 381 19.47 -32.31 -34.88
CA GLY A 381 18.49 -32.86 -35.83
C GLY A 381 17.13 -32.16 -35.75
N CYS A 382 16.50 -32.20 -34.57
CA CYS A 382 15.18 -31.60 -34.33
C CYS A 382 15.23 -30.07 -34.44
N HIS A 383 16.25 -29.43 -33.85
CA HIS A 383 16.39 -27.98 -33.89
C HIS A 383 16.62 -27.42 -35.31
N SER A 384 17.18 -28.21 -36.24
CA SER A 384 17.34 -27.77 -37.64
C SER A 384 16.00 -27.44 -38.33
N ARG A 385 14.90 -28.03 -37.86
CA ARG A 385 13.54 -27.79 -38.37
C ARG A 385 12.80 -26.73 -37.55
N LEU A 386 12.99 -26.74 -36.22
CA LEU A 386 12.26 -25.88 -35.27
C LEU A 386 12.79 -24.43 -35.25
N ASP A 387 14.12 -24.29 -35.18
CA ASP A 387 14.77 -23.00 -34.90
C ASP A 387 14.42 -21.92 -35.94
N PRO A 388 14.47 -22.18 -37.26
CA PRO A 388 14.15 -21.15 -38.24
C PRO A 388 12.75 -20.57 -38.07
N LEU A 389 11.76 -21.42 -37.76
CA LEU A 389 10.36 -21.01 -37.61
C LEU A 389 10.15 -20.18 -36.34
N GLY A 390 10.84 -20.56 -35.26
CA GLY A 390 10.87 -19.80 -34.02
C GLY A 390 11.51 -18.42 -34.20
N PHE A 391 12.66 -18.37 -34.86
CA PHE A 391 13.38 -17.11 -35.10
C PHE A 391 12.64 -16.18 -36.05
N ALA A 392 11.86 -16.69 -37.00
CA ALA A 392 10.99 -15.88 -37.86
C ALA A 392 10.03 -14.97 -37.08
N LEU A 393 9.69 -15.36 -35.84
CA LEU A 393 8.81 -14.63 -34.94
C LEU A 393 9.55 -13.79 -33.90
N GLU A 394 10.89 -13.77 -33.87
CA GLU A 394 11.62 -13.07 -32.82
C GLU A 394 11.54 -11.55 -32.92
N ASN A 395 11.09 -10.98 -34.04
CA ASN A 395 10.76 -9.56 -34.08
C ASN A 395 9.52 -9.22 -33.23
N PHE A 396 8.77 -10.20 -32.73
CA PHE A 396 7.67 -9.98 -31.80
C PHE A 396 8.09 -10.27 -30.36
N ASP A 397 7.88 -9.31 -29.45
CA ASP A 397 8.12 -9.49 -28.03
C ASP A 397 7.09 -10.42 -27.36
N ILE A 398 7.15 -10.55 -26.03
CA ILE A 398 6.25 -11.42 -25.25
C ILE A 398 4.76 -11.02 -25.32
N THR A 399 4.48 -9.77 -25.69
CA THR A 399 3.12 -9.23 -25.87
C THR A 399 2.73 -9.09 -27.34
N GLY A 400 3.59 -9.49 -28.26
CA GLY A 400 3.38 -9.36 -29.71
C GLY A 400 3.72 -7.98 -30.29
N ARG A 401 4.44 -7.13 -29.58
CA ARG A 401 4.92 -5.85 -30.14
C ARG A 401 6.17 -6.07 -30.99
N TRP A 402 6.33 -5.24 -32.01
CA TRP A 402 7.50 -5.31 -32.88
C TRP A 402 8.76 -4.79 -32.19
N ARG A 403 9.90 -5.44 -32.44
CA ARG A 403 11.24 -5.01 -32.03
C ARG A 403 12.26 -5.33 -33.13
N ASP A 404 13.21 -4.42 -33.31
CA ASP A 404 14.37 -4.62 -34.19
C ASP A 404 15.63 -5.05 -33.42
N LYS A 405 15.62 -4.84 -32.09
CA LYS A 405 16.72 -5.17 -31.18
C LYS A 405 16.20 -5.86 -29.91
N TYR A 406 17.04 -6.69 -29.32
CA TYR A 406 16.85 -7.25 -27.98
C TYR A 406 17.19 -6.20 -26.90
N ASP A 407 16.82 -6.47 -25.65
CA ASP A 407 17.10 -5.60 -24.49
C ASP A 407 18.61 -5.35 -24.27
N ASN A 408 19.46 -6.27 -24.74
CA ASN A 408 20.92 -6.14 -24.72
C ASN A 408 21.49 -5.35 -25.93
N GLY A 409 20.63 -4.74 -26.75
CA GLY A 409 21.01 -3.88 -27.88
C GLY A 409 21.39 -4.61 -29.17
N LEU A 410 21.49 -5.94 -29.16
CA LEU A 410 21.79 -6.74 -30.35
C LEU A 410 20.60 -6.76 -31.32
N LYS A 411 20.87 -6.78 -32.63
CA LYS A 411 19.82 -6.84 -33.66
C LYS A 411 19.11 -8.20 -33.68
N VAL A 412 17.82 -8.18 -33.98
CA VAL A 412 17.05 -9.39 -34.26
C VAL A 412 17.36 -9.87 -35.68
N ASP A 413 17.72 -11.14 -35.81
CA ASP A 413 17.83 -11.85 -37.09
C ASP A 413 16.71 -12.88 -37.18
N ALA A 414 15.69 -12.54 -37.96
CA ALA A 414 14.52 -13.38 -38.22
C ALA A 414 14.59 -14.14 -39.55
N SER A 415 15.78 -14.21 -40.17
CA SER A 415 15.98 -14.96 -41.42
C SER A 415 16.04 -16.47 -41.19
N GLY A 416 15.68 -17.24 -42.20
CA GLY A 416 15.70 -18.70 -42.15
C GLY A 416 15.20 -19.32 -43.44
N SER A 417 15.01 -20.63 -43.40
CA SER A 417 14.48 -21.41 -44.54
C SER A 417 13.39 -22.34 -44.04
N LEU A 418 12.21 -22.26 -44.66
CA LEU A 418 11.08 -23.14 -44.40
C LEU A 418 11.27 -24.43 -45.23
N LEU A 419 11.25 -25.58 -44.57
CA LEU A 419 11.43 -26.91 -45.18
C LEU A 419 12.70 -27.03 -46.03
N ARG A 420 13.71 -26.18 -45.79
CA ARG A 420 14.93 -26.05 -46.60
C ARG A 420 14.66 -25.75 -48.08
N LYS A 421 13.49 -25.19 -48.40
CA LYS A 421 13.03 -24.91 -49.77
C LYS A 421 12.71 -23.43 -49.98
N TYR A 422 12.16 -22.76 -48.98
CA TYR A 422 11.71 -21.37 -49.09
C TYR A 422 12.46 -20.49 -48.09
N ASP A 423 13.40 -19.71 -48.60
CA ASP A 423 14.13 -18.76 -47.77
C ASP A 423 13.28 -17.53 -47.43
N PHE A 424 13.47 -17.03 -46.23
CA PHE A 424 12.82 -15.82 -45.74
C PHE A 424 13.81 -14.99 -44.92
N ASP A 425 13.62 -13.66 -44.94
CA ASP A 425 14.42 -12.68 -44.21
C ASP A 425 13.63 -11.99 -43.08
N GLY A 426 12.37 -12.40 -42.88
CA GLY A 426 11.51 -11.89 -41.83
C GLY A 426 10.08 -12.40 -41.97
N ILE A 427 9.19 -11.91 -41.09
CA ILE A 427 7.84 -12.46 -40.92
C ILE A 427 6.98 -12.39 -42.18
N VAL A 428 7.08 -11.32 -42.97
CA VAL A 428 6.22 -11.14 -44.15
C VAL A 428 6.55 -12.21 -45.20
N ARG A 429 7.83 -12.41 -45.52
CA ARG A 429 8.26 -13.47 -46.42
C ARG A 429 8.03 -14.86 -45.84
N PHE A 430 8.16 -15.02 -44.52
CA PHE A 430 7.82 -16.28 -43.85
C PHE A 430 6.34 -16.65 -44.01
N LYS A 431 5.41 -15.69 -43.82
CA LYS A 431 3.98 -15.89 -44.10
C LYS A 431 3.76 -16.29 -45.56
N SER A 432 4.40 -15.58 -46.51
CA SER A 432 4.30 -15.91 -47.94
C SER A 432 4.81 -17.32 -48.24
N ALA A 433 5.90 -17.74 -47.60
CA ALA A 433 6.47 -19.09 -47.75
C ALA A 433 5.53 -20.18 -47.21
N LEU A 434 4.87 -19.95 -46.06
CA LEU A 434 3.90 -20.91 -45.50
C LEU A 434 2.75 -21.17 -46.49
N VAL A 435 2.25 -20.14 -47.15
CA VAL A 435 1.13 -20.26 -48.11
C VAL A 435 1.54 -21.01 -49.39
N GLN A 436 2.84 -21.09 -49.73
CA GLN A 436 3.31 -21.93 -50.85
C GLN A 436 3.09 -23.43 -50.60
N GLU A 437 2.91 -23.84 -49.35
CA GLU A 437 2.61 -25.23 -48.94
C GLU A 437 1.10 -25.41 -48.66
N GLU A 438 0.24 -24.70 -49.40
CA GLU A 438 -1.22 -24.63 -49.16
C GLU A 438 -1.88 -26.01 -49.00
N ARG A 439 -1.51 -27.02 -49.80
CA ARG A 439 -2.08 -28.37 -49.69
C ARG A 439 -1.70 -29.05 -48.37
N ARG A 440 -0.44 -28.90 -47.93
CA ARG A 440 0.05 -29.46 -46.66
C ARG A 440 -0.64 -28.80 -45.48
N PHE A 441 -0.76 -27.47 -45.52
CA PHE A 441 -1.49 -26.70 -44.52
C PHE A 441 -2.99 -27.06 -44.50
N ALA A 442 -3.62 -27.19 -45.66
CA ALA A 442 -5.03 -27.58 -45.76
C ALA A 442 -5.27 -28.97 -45.16
N ARG A 443 -4.40 -29.94 -45.46
CA ARG A 443 -4.46 -31.28 -44.85
C ARG A 443 -4.40 -31.20 -43.32
N ALA A 444 -3.42 -30.46 -42.78
CA ALA A 444 -3.28 -30.26 -41.34
C ALA A 444 -4.54 -29.66 -40.71
N PHE A 445 -5.07 -28.59 -41.32
CA PHE A 445 -6.29 -27.92 -40.86
C PHE A 445 -7.51 -28.85 -40.90
N VAL A 446 -7.71 -29.60 -41.99
CA VAL A 446 -8.78 -30.61 -42.12
C VAL A 446 -8.67 -31.65 -41.01
N SER A 447 -7.46 -32.18 -40.75
CA SER A 447 -7.25 -33.16 -39.68
C SER A 447 -7.62 -32.60 -38.30
N HIS A 448 -7.17 -31.38 -37.95
CA HIS A 448 -7.56 -30.75 -36.68
C HIS A 448 -9.07 -30.52 -36.59
N MET A 449 -9.70 -30.09 -37.69
CA MET A 449 -11.13 -29.83 -37.70
C MET A 449 -11.97 -31.10 -37.59
N LEU A 450 -11.55 -32.21 -38.22
CA LEU A 450 -12.18 -33.52 -38.05
C LEU A 450 -12.03 -34.03 -36.61
N ARG A 451 -10.83 -33.95 -36.01
CA ARG A 451 -10.65 -34.31 -34.58
C ARG A 451 -11.60 -33.55 -33.69
N PHE A 452 -11.71 -32.24 -33.91
CA PHE A 452 -12.61 -31.38 -33.17
C PHE A 452 -14.09 -31.76 -33.39
N ALA A 453 -14.50 -31.93 -34.65
CA ALA A 453 -15.89 -32.22 -35.01
C ALA A 453 -16.37 -33.61 -34.55
N LEU A 454 -15.48 -34.61 -34.56
CA LEU A 454 -15.76 -35.97 -34.14
C LEU A 454 -15.49 -36.22 -32.65
N ALA A 455 -14.88 -35.26 -31.95
CA ALA A 455 -14.47 -35.35 -30.55
C ALA A 455 -13.62 -36.61 -30.24
N ARG A 456 -12.78 -37.05 -31.19
CA ARG A 456 -11.87 -38.20 -31.03
C ARG A 456 -10.58 -37.98 -31.81
N GLU A 457 -9.55 -38.76 -31.47
CA GLU A 457 -8.35 -38.86 -32.30
C GLU A 457 -8.66 -39.50 -33.65
N LEU A 458 -7.87 -39.13 -34.66
CA LEU A 458 -7.94 -39.76 -35.98
C LEU A 458 -7.19 -41.08 -35.99
N SER A 459 -7.81 -42.09 -36.56
CA SER A 459 -7.22 -43.39 -36.85
C SER A 459 -6.63 -43.40 -38.27
N ALA A 460 -5.98 -44.51 -38.63
CA ALA A 460 -5.45 -44.69 -39.98
C ALA A 460 -6.54 -44.58 -41.06
N THR A 461 -7.77 -45.03 -40.79
CA THR A 461 -8.86 -45.01 -41.78
C THR A 461 -9.34 -43.61 -42.11
N ASP A 462 -9.33 -42.70 -41.13
CA ASP A 462 -9.74 -41.30 -41.32
C ASP A 462 -8.83 -40.54 -42.28
N THR A 463 -7.62 -41.05 -42.54
CA THR A 463 -6.69 -40.51 -43.53
C THR A 463 -7.34 -40.44 -44.91
N ILE A 464 -8.17 -41.43 -45.27
CA ILE A 464 -8.91 -41.46 -46.53
C ILE A 464 -9.89 -40.28 -46.60
N THR A 465 -10.66 -40.06 -45.52
CA THR A 465 -11.60 -38.94 -45.43
C THR A 465 -10.89 -37.59 -45.51
N VAL A 466 -9.74 -37.45 -44.84
CA VAL A 466 -8.90 -36.24 -44.92
C VAL A 466 -8.45 -36.00 -46.37
N ASP A 467 -7.94 -37.03 -47.05
CA ASP A 467 -7.50 -36.95 -48.45
C ASP A 467 -8.65 -36.53 -49.38
N GLU A 468 -9.82 -37.17 -49.26
CA GLU A 468 -11.00 -36.83 -50.06
C GLU A 468 -11.42 -35.36 -49.88
N ILE A 469 -11.41 -34.87 -48.64
CA ILE A 469 -11.78 -33.47 -48.35
C ILE A 469 -10.74 -32.51 -48.95
N VAL A 470 -9.45 -32.80 -48.81
CA VAL A 470 -8.38 -31.99 -49.39
C VAL A 470 -8.51 -31.94 -50.92
N GLU A 471 -8.78 -33.08 -51.58
CA GLU A 471 -8.98 -33.13 -53.03
C GLU A 471 -10.21 -32.34 -53.47
N LYS A 472 -11.36 -32.52 -52.80
CA LYS A 472 -12.60 -31.79 -53.13
C LYS A 472 -12.47 -30.28 -52.95
N THR A 473 -11.63 -29.83 -52.02
CA THR A 473 -11.45 -28.40 -51.71
C THR A 473 -10.34 -27.74 -52.51
N GLN A 474 -9.51 -28.52 -53.23
CA GLN A 474 -8.38 -28.00 -54.00
C GLN A 474 -8.82 -27.04 -55.12
N GLN A 475 -9.92 -27.33 -55.82
CA GLN A 475 -10.45 -26.47 -56.89
C GLN A 475 -10.91 -25.11 -56.37
N GLU A 476 -11.24 -25.01 -55.09
CA GLU A 476 -11.62 -23.77 -54.42
C GLU A 476 -10.44 -23.12 -53.66
N HIS A 477 -9.20 -23.56 -53.92
CA HIS A 477 -7.99 -23.10 -53.23
C HIS A 477 -8.10 -23.22 -51.70
N PHE A 478 -8.69 -24.32 -51.22
CA PHE A 478 -8.80 -24.64 -49.79
C PHE A 478 -9.49 -23.56 -48.96
N LYS A 479 -10.41 -22.78 -49.55
CA LYS A 479 -11.18 -21.76 -48.83
C LYS A 479 -11.83 -22.37 -47.59
N MET A 480 -11.69 -21.68 -46.45
CA MET A 480 -12.18 -22.17 -45.15
C MET A 480 -13.64 -22.62 -45.18
N ARG A 481 -14.52 -21.88 -45.90
CA ARG A 481 -15.93 -22.25 -46.06
C ARG A 481 -16.12 -23.59 -46.79
N SER A 482 -15.30 -23.87 -47.82
CA SER A 482 -15.34 -25.14 -48.56
C SER A 482 -14.85 -26.29 -47.68
N VAL A 483 -13.75 -26.09 -46.96
CA VAL A 483 -13.22 -27.08 -46.00
C VAL A 483 -14.23 -27.42 -44.91
N ILE A 484 -14.86 -26.42 -44.28
CA ILE A 484 -15.91 -26.64 -43.27
C ILE A 484 -17.08 -27.42 -43.86
N ARG A 485 -17.54 -27.03 -45.04
CA ARG A 485 -18.63 -27.72 -45.73
C ARG A 485 -18.31 -29.19 -45.98
N GLN A 486 -17.11 -29.49 -46.50
CA GLN A 486 -16.72 -30.86 -46.84
C GLN A 486 -16.51 -31.74 -45.61
N VAL A 487 -16.03 -31.20 -44.49
CA VAL A 487 -15.99 -31.92 -43.20
C VAL A 487 -17.39 -32.28 -42.73
N ILE A 488 -18.34 -31.32 -42.75
CA ILE A 488 -19.72 -31.58 -42.32
C ILE A 488 -20.43 -32.59 -43.23
N LEU A 489 -20.09 -32.64 -44.52
CA LEU A 489 -20.65 -33.59 -45.48
C LEU A 489 -19.92 -34.94 -45.52
N SER A 490 -18.86 -35.10 -44.73
CA SER A 490 -18.06 -36.33 -44.71
C SER A 490 -18.83 -37.49 -44.07
N LYS A 491 -18.55 -38.71 -44.52
CA LYS A 491 -19.19 -39.91 -43.96
C LYS A 491 -18.90 -40.08 -42.47
N ASP A 492 -17.68 -39.76 -42.03
CA ASP A 492 -17.29 -39.88 -40.63
C ASP A 492 -18.08 -38.93 -39.73
N PHE A 493 -18.46 -37.75 -40.22
CA PHE A 493 -19.26 -36.79 -39.48
C PHE A 493 -20.76 -37.14 -39.50
N VAL A 494 -21.31 -37.50 -40.67
CA VAL A 494 -22.75 -37.78 -40.82
C VAL A 494 -23.13 -39.17 -40.30
N GLY A 495 -22.24 -40.15 -40.45
CA GLY A 495 -22.47 -41.56 -40.11
C GLY A 495 -22.11 -41.95 -38.67
N GLY A 496 -21.70 -41.00 -37.82
CA GLY A 496 -21.25 -41.24 -36.44
C GLY A 496 -22.33 -41.72 -35.45
N HIS A 497 -23.54 -42.04 -35.92
CA HIS A 497 -24.59 -42.69 -35.14
C HIS A 497 -25.19 -43.84 -35.94
N ASN A 498 -24.61 -45.04 -35.76
CA ASN A 498 -25.31 -46.32 -35.86
C ASN A 498 -24.71 -47.27 -34.83
#